data_AF-G8TZ91-F1
#
_entry.id   AF-G8TZ91-F1
#
_cell.length_a   1.000
_cell.length_b   1.000
_cell.length_c   1.000
_cell.angle_alpha   90.00
_cell.angle_beta   90.00
_cell.angle_gamma   90.00
#
_symmetry.space_group_name_H-M   'P 1'
#
loop_
_entity.id
_entity.type
_entity.pdbx_description
1 polymer ?
#
loop_
_entity_poly.entity_id
_entity_poly.type
_entity_poly.pdbx_seq_one_letter_code
_entity_poly.pdbx_strand_id
1 'polypeptide(L)'
;MLSSRTTPELIAAFRYHVIAPLVSRPLSYGEQRALIQTLCQQIWQAPDGEPVTLSPRTIYRWLAAYRAGGWTALAPAPRADVGTMRHLDPEILALAIQLREENPTRSVQQIIRVMELAHRIEPGSVKYSTLTYHFRRRGVLAKQAPDPEHVLRRRQAPYANAEWQGDTQYTVRLPDPARPGRTKQAYLFAFIDDYSGC
;
A
#
# COMPACT_ATOMS: atom_id res chain seq x y z
N MET A 1 0.84 7.79 -6.56
CA MET A 1 -0.56 7.81 -6.10
C MET A 1 -1.39 8.35 -7.26
N LEU A 2 -2.14 7.51 -7.98
CA LEU A 2 -3.11 8.00 -8.96
C LEU A 2 -4.33 8.49 -8.18
N SER A 3 -4.70 9.75 -8.39
CA SER A 3 -5.97 10.29 -7.87
C SER A 3 -7.11 9.42 -8.37
N SER A 4 -8.07 9.08 -7.50
CA SER A 4 -9.14 8.10 -7.70
C SER A 4 -10.19 8.47 -8.75
N ARG A 5 -9.88 9.37 -9.69
CA ARG A 5 -10.83 9.98 -10.65
C ARG A 5 -10.48 9.83 -12.12
N THR A 6 -9.31 9.28 -12.46
CA THR A 6 -8.88 9.20 -13.87
C THR A 6 -9.01 7.77 -14.40
N THR A 7 -10.09 7.50 -15.14
CA THR A 7 -10.27 6.20 -15.80
C THR A 7 -9.61 6.17 -17.20
N PRO A 8 -9.26 4.99 -17.73
CA PRO A 8 -8.73 4.86 -19.09
C PRO A 8 -9.65 5.50 -20.15
N GLU A 9 -10.97 5.41 -19.95
CA GLU A 9 -11.98 5.97 -20.84
C GLU A 9 -11.95 7.50 -20.84
N LEU A 10 -11.80 8.14 -19.66
CA LEU A 10 -11.67 9.59 -19.55
C LEU A 10 -10.40 10.10 -20.25
N ILE A 11 -9.30 9.35 -20.14
CA ILE A 11 -8.07 9.67 -20.87
C ILE A 11 -8.27 9.53 -22.39
N ALA A 12 -8.94 8.48 -22.85
CA ALA A 12 -9.24 8.30 -24.27
C ALA A 12 -10.11 9.43 -24.81
N ALA A 13 -11.17 9.81 -24.08
CA ALA A 13 -12.06 10.89 -24.43
C ALA A 13 -11.36 12.25 -24.51
N PHE A 14 -10.51 12.54 -23.53
CA PHE A 14 -9.68 13.75 -23.55
C PHE A 14 -8.75 13.79 -24.77
N ARG A 15 -8.03 12.69 -25.05
CA ARG A 15 -7.13 12.62 -26.21
C ARG A 15 -7.89 12.75 -27.53
N TYR A 16 -9.07 12.14 -27.63
CA TYR A 16 -9.93 12.26 -28.80
C TYR A 16 -10.40 13.70 -28.99
N HIS A 17 -10.87 14.36 -27.92
CA HIS A 17 -11.29 15.75 -27.96
C HIS A 17 -10.19 16.67 -28.53
N VAL A 18 -8.93 16.47 -28.11
CA VAL A 18 -7.78 17.22 -28.62
C VAL A 18 -7.55 16.97 -30.12
N ILE A 19 -7.65 15.72 -30.59
CA ILE A 19 -7.35 15.38 -31.99
C ILE A 19 -8.56 15.45 -32.92
N ALA A 20 -9.78 15.63 -32.42
CA ALA A 20 -11.02 15.63 -33.21
C ALA A 20 -10.96 16.60 -34.41
N PRO A 21 -10.39 17.83 -34.30
CA PRO A 21 -10.21 18.71 -35.46
C PRO A 21 -9.30 18.14 -36.56
N LEU A 22 -8.41 17.20 -36.22
CA LEU A 22 -7.44 16.59 -37.14
C LEU A 22 -7.98 15.33 -37.84
N VAL A 23 -9.09 14.77 -37.37
CA VAL A 23 -9.64 13.48 -37.84
C VAL A 23 -11.08 13.57 -38.33
N SER A 24 -11.77 14.69 -38.09
CA SER A 24 -13.17 14.90 -38.47
C SER A 24 -13.38 15.21 -39.95
N ARG A 25 -12.34 15.64 -40.67
CA ARG A 25 -12.41 15.96 -42.10
C ARG A 25 -11.06 15.73 -42.80
N PRO A 26 -11.05 15.56 -44.14
CA PRO A 26 -9.80 15.63 -44.91
C PRO A 26 -9.18 17.04 -44.75
N LEU A 27 -7.85 17.06 -44.58
CA LEU A 27 -7.04 18.26 -44.46
C LEU A 27 -6.18 18.41 -45.72
N SER A 28 -6.05 19.64 -46.21
CA SER A 28 -5.17 19.94 -47.34
C SER A 28 -3.69 19.98 -46.93
N TYR A 29 -2.80 20.09 -47.90
CA TYR A 29 -1.36 20.12 -47.65
C TYR A 29 -0.97 21.32 -46.77
N GLY A 30 -0.31 21.07 -45.64
CA GLY A 30 0.12 22.12 -44.70
C GLY A 30 -0.92 22.52 -43.64
N GLU A 31 -2.22 22.33 -43.89
CA GLU A 31 -3.29 22.61 -42.90
C GLU A 31 -3.10 21.83 -41.61
N GLN A 32 -2.72 20.55 -41.71
CA GLN A 32 -2.48 19.71 -40.53
C GLN A 32 -1.40 20.30 -39.62
N ARG A 33 -0.30 20.81 -40.20
CA ARG A 33 0.80 21.39 -39.43
C ARG A 33 0.36 22.68 -38.74
N ALA A 34 -0.34 23.55 -39.44
CA ALA A 34 -0.87 24.79 -38.88
C ALA A 34 -1.83 24.51 -37.71
N LEU A 35 -2.76 23.57 -37.90
CA LEU A 35 -3.74 23.19 -36.89
C LEU A 35 -3.08 22.58 -35.64
N ILE A 36 -2.06 21.73 -35.81
CA ILE A 36 -1.29 21.20 -34.68
C ILE A 36 -0.60 22.33 -33.91
N GLN A 37 -0.03 23.34 -34.59
CA GLN A 37 0.58 24.49 -33.91
C GLN A 37 -0.46 25.27 -33.08
N THR A 38 -1.67 25.47 -33.62
CA THR A 38 -2.78 26.09 -32.87
C THR A 38 -3.16 25.28 -31.64
N LEU A 39 -3.30 23.96 -31.76
CA LEU A 39 -3.66 23.08 -30.63
C LEU A 39 -2.57 23.06 -29.53
N CYS A 40 -1.30 23.25 -29.89
CA CYS A 40 -0.19 23.35 -28.95
C CYS A 40 -0.17 24.65 -28.14
N GLN A 41 -0.80 25.71 -28.65
CA GLN A 41 -0.91 27.00 -27.96
C GLN A 41 -2.09 27.05 -26.96
N GLN A 42 -2.98 26.05 -27.02
CA GLN A 42 -4.14 25.96 -26.12
C GLN A 42 -3.79 25.33 -24.78
N ILE A 43 -4.47 25.79 -23.73
CA ILE A 43 -4.46 25.17 -22.41
C ILE A 43 -5.65 24.22 -22.34
N TRP A 44 -5.37 22.96 -22.07
CA TRP A 44 -6.36 21.90 -21.98
C TRP A 44 -6.60 21.53 -20.52
N GLN A 45 -7.84 21.19 -20.15
CA GLN A 45 -8.11 20.60 -18.84
C GLN A 45 -7.91 19.10 -18.91
N ALA A 46 -6.88 18.59 -18.24
CA ALA A 46 -6.61 17.17 -18.19
C ALA A 46 -7.66 16.43 -17.32
N PRO A 47 -7.84 15.11 -17.50
CA PRO A 47 -8.81 14.33 -16.74
C PRO A 47 -8.62 14.30 -15.22
N ASP A 48 -7.44 14.68 -14.72
CA ASP A 48 -7.14 14.85 -13.30
C ASP A 48 -7.51 16.24 -12.76
N GLY A 49 -7.97 17.14 -13.64
CA GLY A 49 -8.39 18.51 -13.33
C GLY A 49 -7.30 19.56 -13.53
N GLU A 50 -6.07 19.15 -13.82
CA GLU A 50 -4.95 20.08 -13.97
C GLU A 50 -4.87 20.67 -15.38
N PRO A 51 -4.54 21.97 -15.52
CA PRO A 51 -4.30 22.56 -16.83
C PRO A 51 -3.01 22.02 -17.46
N VAL A 52 -3.05 21.63 -18.73
CA VAL A 52 -1.92 21.08 -19.47
C VAL A 52 -1.77 21.72 -20.85
N THR A 53 -0.54 22.02 -21.25
CA THR A 53 -0.16 22.36 -22.62
C THR A 53 0.48 21.16 -23.29
N LEU A 54 0.19 20.95 -24.57
CA LEU A 54 0.61 19.75 -25.30
C LEU A 54 1.69 20.08 -26.32
N SER A 55 2.75 19.28 -26.35
CA SER A 55 3.77 19.40 -27.39
C SER A 55 3.28 18.81 -28.73
N PRO A 56 3.82 19.27 -29.88
CA PRO A 56 3.47 18.72 -31.18
C PRO A 56 3.68 17.20 -31.24
N ARG A 57 4.76 16.71 -30.62
CA ARG A 57 5.08 15.28 -30.53
C ARG A 57 3.97 14.46 -29.87
N THR A 58 3.34 15.01 -28.82
CA THR A 58 2.24 14.35 -28.12
C THR A 58 1.01 14.23 -29.02
N ILE A 59 0.65 15.30 -29.71
CA ILE A 59 -0.50 15.32 -30.63
C ILE A 59 -0.26 14.36 -31.81
N TYR A 60 0.93 14.38 -32.42
CA TYR A 60 1.28 13.42 -33.48
C TYR A 60 1.18 11.97 -33.01
N ARG A 61 1.66 11.66 -31.80
CA ARG A 61 1.58 10.31 -31.23
C ARG A 61 0.12 9.85 -31.07
N TRP A 62 -0.76 10.70 -30.57
CA TRP A 62 -2.18 10.35 -30.41
C TRP A 62 -2.90 10.23 -31.74
N LEU A 63 -2.59 11.11 -32.71
CA LEU A 63 -3.13 11.02 -34.06
C LEU A 63 -2.72 9.70 -34.74
N ALA A 64 -1.44 9.31 -34.63
CA ALA A 64 -0.96 8.03 -35.16
C ALA A 64 -1.63 6.83 -34.49
N ALA A 65 -1.75 6.85 -33.15
CA ALA A 65 -2.44 5.81 -32.40
C ALA A 65 -3.91 5.66 -32.84
N TYR A 66 -4.64 6.77 -32.98
CA TYR A 66 -6.02 6.76 -33.43
C TYR A 66 -6.18 6.26 -34.87
N ARG A 67 -5.30 6.67 -35.79
CA ARG A 67 -5.33 6.18 -37.17
C ARG A 67 -5.02 4.68 -37.27
N ALA A 68 -4.19 4.15 -36.39
CA ALA A 68 -3.80 2.73 -36.40
C ALA A 68 -4.83 1.82 -35.69
N GLY A 69 -5.44 2.28 -34.59
CA GLY A 69 -6.27 1.42 -33.73
C GLY A 69 -7.51 2.10 -33.14
N GLY A 70 -7.96 3.19 -33.75
CA GLY A 70 -9.21 3.88 -33.40
C GLY A 70 -9.26 4.39 -31.97
N TRP A 71 -10.48 4.45 -31.42
CA TRP A 71 -10.74 4.92 -30.06
C TRP A 71 -9.97 4.15 -28.99
N THR A 72 -9.93 2.82 -29.08
CA THR A 72 -9.28 1.96 -28.09
C THR A 72 -7.78 2.24 -27.96
N ALA A 73 -7.12 2.61 -29.06
CA ALA A 73 -5.69 2.96 -29.05
C ALA A 73 -5.38 4.30 -28.35
N LEU A 74 -6.41 5.13 -28.10
CA LEU A 74 -6.25 6.36 -27.31
C LEU A 74 -6.30 6.10 -25.80
N ALA A 75 -6.84 4.97 -25.34
CA ALA A 75 -6.71 4.61 -23.93
C ALA A 75 -5.23 4.40 -23.58
N PRO A 76 -4.78 4.74 -22.36
CA PRO A 76 -3.43 4.39 -21.92
C PRO A 76 -3.28 2.87 -21.97
N ALA A 77 -2.31 2.39 -22.75
CA ALA A 77 -1.95 0.98 -22.71
C ALA A 77 -1.54 0.61 -21.28
N PRO A 78 -1.93 -0.56 -20.77
CA PRO A 78 -1.33 -1.08 -19.55
C PRO A 78 0.18 -1.10 -19.78
N ARG A 79 0.94 -0.39 -18.95
CA ARG A 79 2.36 -0.22 -19.21
C ARG A 79 3.02 -1.60 -19.18
N ALA A 80 3.87 -1.91 -20.17
CA ALA A 80 4.60 -3.18 -20.24
C ALA A 80 5.58 -3.38 -19.05
N ASP A 81 5.90 -2.30 -18.33
CA ASP A 81 6.68 -2.30 -17.09
C ASP A 81 5.83 -2.59 -15.83
N VAL A 82 4.51 -2.78 -15.95
CA VAL A 82 3.69 -3.38 -14.91
C VAL A 82 4.00 -4.88 -14.84
N GLY A 83 5.07 -5.22 -14.11
CA GLY A 83 5.38 -6.59 -13.72
C GLY A 83 6.73 -7.15 -14.20
N THR A 84 7.53 -6.41 -14.97
CA THR A 84 8.82 -6.92 -15.49
C THR A 84 10.01 -6.76 -14.56
N MET A 85 9.87 -6.07 -13.42
CA MET A 85 10.79 -6.25 -12.29
C MET A 85 10.10 -7.11 -11.23
N ARG A 86 10.61 -8.34 -11.06
CA ARG A 86 10.28 -9.39 -10.07
C ARG A 86 9.47 -10.56 -10.64
N HIS A 87 10.07 -11.33 -11.54
CA HIS A 87 9.82 -12.77 -11.47
C HIS A 87 10.47 -13.26 -10.17
N LEU A 88 9.70 -13.26 -9.08
CA LEU A 88 10.03 -14.12 -7.95
C LEU A 88 9.90 -15.55 -8.47
N ASP A 89 10.96 -16.34 -8.28
CA ASP A 89 10.96 -17.75 -8.65
C ASP A 89 9.66 -18.42 -8.13
N PRO A 90 8.89 -19.10 -9.00
CA PRO A 90 7.67 -19.79 -8.60
C PRO A 90 7.86 -20.72 -7.39
N GLU A 91 9.01 -21.39 -7.28
CA GLU A 91 9.31 -22.29 -6.16
C GLU A 91 9.47 -21.52 -4.86
N ILE A 92 10.19 -20.39 -4.90
CA ILE A 92 10.36 -19.50 -3.74
C ILE A 92 9.03 -18.90 -3.30
N LEU A 93 8.18 -18.53 -4.26
CA LEU A 93 6.86 -18.02 -3.96
C LEU A 93 5.95 -19.10 -3.35
N ALA A 94 5.99 -20.33 -3.87
CA ALA A 94 5.25 -21.46 -3.31
C ALA A 94 5.69 -21.76 -1.87
N LEU A 95 7.00 -21.79 -1.62
CA LEU A 95 7.56 -21.95 -0.28
C LEU A 95 7.09 -20.84 0.67
N ALA A 96 7.11 -19.58 0.21
CA ALA A 96 6.68 -18.45 1.03
C ALA A 96 5.17 -18.52 1.37
N ILE A 97 4.35 -19.05 0.47
CA ILE A 97 2.91 -19.28 0.72
C ILE A 97 2.74 -20.41 1.74
N GLN A 98 3.44 -21.53 1.58
CA GLN A 98 3.41 -22.63 2.54
C GLN A 98 3.79 -22.16 3.96
N LEU A 99 4.86 -21.38 4.08
CA LEU A 99 5.29 -20.80 5.36
C LEU A 99 4.25 -19.86 5.99
N ARG A 100 3.41 -19.21 5.16
CA ARG A 100 2.29 -18.39 5.65
C ARG A 100 1.13 -19.27 6.10
N GLU A 101 0.82 -20.34 5.38
CA GLU A 101 -0.28 -21.25 5.71
C GLU A 101 -0.01 -22.03 7.00
N GLU A 102 1.23 -22.47 7.22
CA GLU A 102 1.66 -23.13 8.46
C GLU A 102 1.50 -22.25 9.70
N ASN A 103 1.63 -20.93 9.55
CA ASN A 103 1.37 -19.98 10.62
C ASN A 103 0.91 -18.63 10.06
N PRO A 104 -0.41 -18.38 10.02
CA PRO A 104 -0.98 -17.16 9.45
C PRO A 104 -0.49 -15.86 10.10
N THR A 105 -0.06 -15.93 11.37
CA THR A 105 0.45 -14.77 12.13
C THR A 105 1.85 -14.32 11.70
N ARG A 106 2.61 -15.17 10.98
CA ARG A 106 3.97 -14.83 10.52
C ARG A 106 3.95 -13.60 9.62
N SER A 107 4.76 -12.61 9.94
CA SER A 107 4.93 -11.43 9.12
C SER A 107 5.67 -11.77 7.81
N VAL A 108 5.49 -10.93 6.78
CA VAL A 108 6.23 -11.10 5.52
C VAL A 108 7.74 -11.01 5.75
N GLN A 109 8.19 -10.17 6.68
CA GLN A 109 9.62 -10.08 7.05
C GLN A 109 10.12 -11.36 7.70
N GLN A 110 9.33 -11.98 8.58
CA GLN A 110 9.68 -13.26 9.21
C GLN A 110 9.76 -14.37 8.16
N ILE A 111 8.84 -14.41 7.19
CA ILE A 111 8.87 -15.40 6.11
C ILE A 111 10.16 -15.25 5.28
N ILE A 112 10.53 -14.03 4.89
CA ILE A 112 11.81 -13.77 4.20
C ILE A 112 12.98 -14.24 5.06
N ARG A 113 12.99 -13.88 6.35
CA ARG A 113 14.05 -14.26 7.27
C ARG A 113 14.20 -15.76 7.43
N VAL A 114 13.10 -16.50 7.52
CA VAL A 114 13.10 -17.97 7.60
C VAL A 114 13.69 -18.57 6.33
N MET A 115 13.31 -18.07 5.15
CA MET A 115 13.86 -18.56 3.87
C MET A 115 15.36 -18.28 3.73
N GLU A 116 15.84 -17.12 4.20
CA GLU A 116 17.27 -16.79 4.24
C GLU A 116 18.03 -17.72 5.20
N LEU A 117 17.51 -17.93 6.41
CA LEU A 117 18.12 -18.82 7.42
C LEU A 117 18.15 -20.28 6.97
N ALA A 118 17.16 -20.71 6.18
CA ALA A 118 17.10 -22.04 5.60
C ALA A 118 17.92 -22.18 4.30
N HIS A 119 18.71 -21.17 3.92
CA HIS A 119 19.50 -21.12 2.67
C HIS A 119 18.66 -21.39 1.41
N ARG A 120 17.38 -21.02 1.43
CA ARG A 120 16.47 -21.14 0.27
C ARG A 120 16.56 -19.93 -0.65
N ILE A 121 16.97 -18.79 -0.09
CA ILE A 121 17.23 -17.56 -0.83
C ILE A 121 18.49 -16.88 -0.28
N GLU A 122 19.19 -16.15 -1.14
CA GLU A 122 20.30 -15.30 -0.70
C GLU A 122 19.77 -14.10 0.12
N PRO A 123 20.48 -13.66 1.17
CA PRO A 123 20.09 -12.49 1.94
C PRO A 123 19.83 -11.25 1.07
N GLY A 124 18.65 -10.64 1.21
CA GLY A 124 18.27 -9.45 0.44
C GLY A 124 17.88 -9.69 -1.03
N SER A 125 17.94 -10.92 -1.53
CA SER A 125 17.49 -11.26 -2.89
C SER A 125 15.98 -11.03 -3.08
N VAL A 126 15.18 -11.30 -2.04
CA VAL A 126 13.73 -11.07 -2.03
C VAL A 126 13.41 -9.83 -1.20
N LYS A 127 12.98 -8.76 -1.88
CA LYS A 127 12.50 -7.54 -1.19
C LYS A 127 11.13 -7.75 -0.56
N TYR A 128 10.91 -7.17 0.62
CA TYR A 128 9.61 -7.16 1.31
C TYR A 128 8.44 -6.75 0.39
N SER A 129 8.62 -5.68 -0.39
CA SER A 129 7.59 -5.18 -1.29
C SER A 129 7.28 -6.15 -2.43
N THR A 130 8.23 -7.00 -2.83
CA THR A 130 8.00 -8.04 -3.84
C THR A 130 7.05 -9.08 -3.28
N LEU A 131 7.41 -9.66 -2.14
CA LEU A 131 6.64 -10.74 -1.56
C LEU A 131 5.24 -10.26 -1.13
N THR A 132 5.16 -9.04 -0.57
CA THR A 132 3.88 -8.40 -0.22
C THR A 132 2.98 -8.22 -1.45
N TYR A 133 3.52 -7.78 -2.59
CA TYR A 133 2.75 -7.65 -3.83
C TYR A 133 2.17 -9.00 -4.27
N HIS A 134 2.98 -10.06 -4.27
CA HIS A 134 2.55 -11.41 -4.66
C HIS A 134 1.49 -11.98 -3.71
N PHE A 135 1.62 -11.75 -2.40
CA PHE A 135 0.64 -12.18 -1.42
C PHE A 135 -0.68 -11.43 -1.55
N ARG A 136 -0.65 -10.09 -1.78
CA ARG A 136 -1.87 -9.30 -2.01
C ARG A 136 -2.63 -9.78 -3.23
N ARG A 137 -1.93 -10.00 -4.34
CA ARG A 137 -2.53 -10.47 -5.59
C ARG A 137 -3.20 -11.85 -5.46
N ARG A 138 -2.73 -12.67 -4.53
CA ARG A 138 -3.26 -14.02 -4.24
C ARG A 138 -4.22 -14.09 -3.05
N GLY A 139 -4.54 -12.95 -2.41
CA GLY A 139 -5.42 -12.94 -1.22
C GLY A 139 -4.81 -13.55 0.04
N VAL A 140 -3.50 -13.81 0.06
CA VAL A 140 -2.79 -14.52 1.15
C VAL A 140 -2.55 -13.62 2.38
N LEU A 141 -2.74 -12.30 2.25
CA LEU A 141 -2.63 -11.33 3.35
C LEU A 141 -3.96 -11.13 4.11
N ALA A 142 -4.88 -12.11 4.07
CA ALA A 142 -6.15 -12.00 4.77
C ALA A 142 -5.90 -11.60 6.23
N LYS A 143 -6.52 -10.47 6.63
CA LYS A 143 -6.52 -10.02 8.03
C LYS A 143 -7.13 -11.15 8.84
N GLN A 144 -6.43 -11.60 9.87
CA GLN A 144 -7.08 -12.39 10.90
C GLN A 144 -8.29 -11.59 11.40
N ALA A 145 -9.48 -12.17 11.31
CA ALA A 145 -10.46 -11.86 12.33
C ALA A 145 -9.78 -12.22 13.66
N PRO A 146 -9.81 -11.34 14.68
CA PRO A 146 -9.28 -11.70 15.98
C PRO A 146 -9.87 -13.04 16.39
N ASP A 147 -9.01 -13.95 16.82
CA ASP A 147 -9.45 -15.24 17.34
C ASP A 147 -10.51 -14.97 18.43
N PRO A 148 -11.76 -15.45 18.27
CA PRO A 148 -12.81 -15.19 19.23
C PRO A 148 -12.46 -15.70 20.64
N GLU A 149 -11.54 -16.67 20.78
CA GLU A 149 -11.04 -17.12 22.09
C GLU A 149 -10.14 -16.10 22.80
N HIS A 150 -9.49 -15.20 22.04
CA HIS A 150 -8.57 -14.18 22.56
C HIS A 150 -9.19 -12.78 22.68
N VAL A 151 -10.51 -12.66 22.50
CA VAL A 151 -11.21 -11.43 22.87
C VAL A 151 -11.41 -11.45 24.38
N LEU A 152 -10.49 -10.85 25.14
CA LEU A 152 -10.73 -10.51 26.54
C LEU A 152 -12.01 -9.67 26.61
N ARG A 153 -13.11 -10.30 27.02
CA ARG A 153 -14.35 -9.56 27.29
C ARG A 153 -14.05 -8.61 28.43
N ARG A 154 -14.40 -7.34 28.25
CA ARG A 154 -14.34 -6.35 29.33
C ARG A 154 -15.29 -6.82 30.44
N ARG A 155 -14.73 -7.32 31.53
CA ARG A 155 -15.44 -7.69 32.77
C ARG A 155 -15.33 -6.50 33.72
N GLN A 156 -16.41 -6.25 34.46
CA GLN A 156 -16.45 -5.29 35.56
C GLN A 156 -17.22 -5.96 36.71
N ALA A 157 -16.80 -5.72 37.94
CA ALA A 157 -17.45 -6.19 39.14
C ALA A 157 -18.91 -5.68 39.22
N PRO A 158 -19.83 -6.43 39.86
CA PRO A 158 -21.26 -6.06 39.87
C PRO A 158 -21.60 -4.89 40.81
N TYR A 159 -20.80 -4.63 41.85
CA TYR A 159 -20.97 -3.54 42.81
C TYR A 159 -19.66 -3.24 43.54
N ALA A 160 -19.58 -2.09 44.21
CA ALA A 160 -18.39 -1.66 44.97
C ALA A 160 -18.01 -2.68 46.06
N ASN A 161 -16.71 -2.96 46.18
CA ASN A 161 -16.12 -3.96 47.07
C ASN A 161 -16.47 -5.42 46.75
N ALA A 162 -17.05 -5.71 45.58
CA ALA A 162 -17.29 -7.10 45.17
C ALA A 162 -16.00 -7.82 44.77
N GLU A 163 -15.03 -7.11 44.19
CA GLU A 163 -13.75 -7.65 43.73
C GLU A 163 -12.67 -6.56 43.80
N TRP A 164 -11.51 -6.91 44.36
CA TRP A 164 -10.35 -6.04 44.46
C TRP A 164 -9.21 -6.63 43.63
N GLN A 165 -8.58 -5.80 42.80
CA GLN A 165 -7.40 -6.17 42.04
C GLN A 165 -6.16 -5.67 42.76
N GLY A 166 -5.31 -6.60 43.16
CA GLY A 166 -4.01 -6.31 43.76
C GLY A 166 -2.88 -6.50 42.75
N ASP A 167 -1.95 -5.55 42.69
CA ASP A 167 -0.71 -5.72 41.94
C ASP A 167 0.49 -5.19 42.75
N THR A 168 1.67 -5.70 42.41
CA THR A 168 2.93 -5.35 43.04
C THR A 168 3.96 -4.93 42.02
N GLN A 169 4.61 -3.80 42.26
CA GLN A 169 5.63 -3.29 41.36
C GLN A 169 6.96 -3.09 42.09
N TYR A 170 8.03 -3.56 41.46
CA TYR A 170 9.39 -3.11 41.78
C TYR A 170 9.54 -1.65 41.35
N THR A 171 9.72 -0.73 42.30
CA THR A 171 9.88 0.69 41.98
C THR A 171 11.36 1.08 42.06
N VAL A 172 11.67 2.20 42.69
CA VAL A 172 13.03 2.72 42.81
C VAL A 172 13.78 2.05 43.97
N ARG A 173 15.11 2.03 43.88
CA ARG A 173 15.96 1.66 45.02
C ARG A 173 16.22 2.90 45.87
N LEU A 174 15.91 2.82 47.16
CA LEU A 174 16.09 3.90 48.11
C LEU A 174 17.33 3.64 48.98
N PRO A 175 18.03 4.67 49.49
CA PRO A 175 19.09 4.49 50.47
C PRO A 175 18.62 3.69 51.67
N ASP A 176 19.44 2.75 52.15
CA ASP A 176 19.11 1.92 53.31
C ASP A 176 19.36 2.71 54.61
N PRO A 177 18.31 3.05 55.39
CA PRO A 177 18.47 3.83 56.61
C PRO A 177 19.24 3.07 57.70
N ALA A 178 19.29 1.74 57.63
CA ALA A 178 20.05 0.92 58.58
C ALA A 178 21.50 0.65 58.11
N ARG A 179 21.85 0.95 56.85
CA ARG A 179 23.17 0.67 56.26
C ARG A 179 23.64 1.80 55.34
N PRO A 180 24.34 2.82 55.89
CA PRO A 180 24.87 3.94 55.11
C PRO A 180 25.70 3.47 53.90
N GLY A 181 25.39 4.00 52.72
CA GLY A 181 26.08 3.66 51.45
C GLY A 181 25.50 2.45 50.70
N ARG A 182 24.48 1.77 51.23
CA ARG A 182 23.74 0.70 50.54
C ARG A 182 22.36 1.20 50.11
N THR A 183 21.77 0.55 49.10
CA THR A 183 20.39 0.82 48.65
C THR A 183 19.52 -0.42 48.76
N LYS A 184 18.25 -0.24 49.12
CA LYS A 184 17.23 -1.28 49.28
C LYS A 184 16.14 -1.11 48.23
N GLN A 185 15.61 -2.23 47.73
CA GLN A 185 14.51 -2.21 46.76
C GLN A 185 13.21 -1.79 47.44
N ALA A 186 12.53 -0.78 46.91
CA ALA A 186 11.17 -0.46 47.30
C ALA A 186 10.17 -1.25 46.45
N TYR A 187 9.10 -1.69 47.08
CA TYR A 187 8.00 -2.42 46.47
C TYR A 187 6.74 -1.59 46.68
N LEU A 188 6.01 -1.32 45.60
CA LEU A 188 4.68 -0.74 45.67
C LEU A 188 3.68 -1.89 45.67
N PHE A 189 2.79 -1.91 46.66
CA PHE A 189 1.61 -2.77 46.68
C PHE A 189 0.41 -1.85 46.48
N ALA A 190 -0.40 -2.12 45.47
CA ALA A 190 -1.61 -1.37 45.20
C ALA A 190 -2.80 -2.34 45.12
N PHE A 191 -3.92 -1.94 45.72
CA PHE A 191 -5.19 -2.64 45.63
C PHE A 191 -6.22 -1.62 45.14
N ILE A 192 -6.98 -1.97 44.11
CA ILE A 192 -7.97 -1.11 43.48
C ILE A 192 -9.29 -1.89 43.40
N ASP A 193 -10.40 -1.25 43.76
CA ASP A 193 -11.73 -1.81 43.59
C ASP A 193 -12.12 -1.81 42.10
N ASP A 194 -12.46 -2.98 41.55
CA ASP A 194 -12.72 -3.15 40.11
C ASP A 194 -14.00 -2.40 39.64
N TYR A 195 -14.95 -2.17 40.56
CA TYR A 195 -16.19 -1.46 40.23
C TYR A 195 -15.99 0.06 40.16
N SER A 196 -15.39 0.64 41.19
CA SER A 196 -15.23 2.10 41.33
C SER A 196 -13.95 2.64 40.70
N GLY A 197 -12.95 1.80 40.45
CA GLY A 197 -11.64 2.22 39.94
C GLY A 197 -10.81 3.01 40.95
N CYS A 198 -11.18 2.94 42.23
CA CYS A 198 -10.58 3.64 43.36
C CYS A 198 -9.86 2.69 44.31
#